data_AF-A0AAE2CUH3-F1
#
_entry.id   AF-A0AAE2CUH3-F1
#
_cell.length_a   1.000
_cell.length_b   1.000
_cell.length_c   1.000
_cell.angle_alpha   90.00
_cell.angle_beta   90.00
_cell.angle_gamma   90.00
#
_symmetry.space_group_name_H-M   'P 1'
#
loop_
_entity.id
_entity.type
_entity.pdbx_description
1 polymer ?
#
loop_
_entity_poly.entity_id
_entity_poly.type
_entity_poly.pdbx_seq_one_letter_code
_entity_poly.pdbx_strand_id
1 'polypeptide(L)'
;METMPSARVMGDMVLLPNGNVLIINGASEGTAGWDLGRNPVLTPVIYRPNNPIGLRFEAQNSSSILRMYHSTAVLLRDGRVLVSGSNPNAYYNFTGVVFPTDLTMEAFSPDYLHPRLARVCPTIVSPASHSQIGYGQPLTINFRSEGRINRNLIIVTMVLPPFTMHSFSMNQRLLVLTHENGTQPEVTSLGRSNYQVRVTTQGSPILAPLGYYLLFMVYRGIPSQGIWIQIK
;
A
#
# COMPACT_ATOMS: atom_id res chain seq x y z
N MET A 1 -16.21 -14.19 -11.88
CA MET A 1 -15.01 -13.59 -12.51
C MET A 1 -15.33 -12.12 -12.73
N GLU A 2 -14.44 -11.21 -12.34
CA GLU A 2 -14.60 -9.77 -12.56
C GLU A 2 -13.57 -9.30 -13.60
N THR A 3 -13.93 -8.27 -14.37
CA THR A 3 -13.08 -7.73 -15.43
C THR A 3 -12.49 -6.40 -14.98
N MET A 4 -11.20 -6.20 -15.25
CA MET A 4 -10.53 -4.92 -15.04
C MET A 4 -11.23 -3.80 -15.84
N PRO A 5 -11.33 -2.57 -15.32
CA PRO A 5 -11.94 -1.45 -16.05
C PRO A 5 -11.20 -1.06 -17.34
N SER A 6 -9.92 -1.43 -17.44
CA SER A 6 -9.09 -1.21 -18.62
C SER A 6 -8.12 -2.38 -18.79
N ALA A 7 -7.81 -2.73 -20.04
CA ALA A 7 -6.67 -3.60 -20.31
C ALA A 7 -5.39 -2.94 -19.78
N ARG A 8 -4.48 -3.75 -19.22
CA ARG A 8 -3.21 -3.25 -18.66
C ARG A 8 -2.14 -4.33 -18.71
N VAL A 9 -1.09 -4.07 -19.46
CA VAL A 9 0.19 -4.77 -19.43
C VAL A 9 1.22 -3.90 -18.73
N MET A 10 2.22 -4.52 -18.10
CA MET A 10 3.31 -3.83 -17.38
C MET A 10 2.83 -2.89 -16.25
N GLY A 11 1.65 -3.16 -15.68
CA GLY A 11 1.15 -2.41 -14.52
C GLY A 11 1.80 -2.87 -13.22
N ASP A 12 1.94 -1.95 -12.28
CA ASP A 12 2.30 -2.25 -10.89
C ASP A 12 1.03 -2.45 -10.05
N MET A 13 1.07 -3.44 -9.16
CA MET A 13 0.04 -3.66 -8.13
C MET A 13 0.65 -3.46 -6.76
N VAL A 14 0.21 -2.43 -6.04
CA VAL A 14 0.75 -2.01 -4.74
C VAL A 14 -0.28 -2.26 -3.65
N LEU A 15 0.08 -3.06 -2.64
CA LEU A 15 -0.77 -3.26 -1.47
C LEU A 15 -0.76 -1.99 -0.61
N LEU A 16 -1.94 -1.43 -0.33
CA LEU A 16 -2.09 -0.25 0.53
C LEU A 16 -2.29 -0.67 1.99
N PRO A 17 -1.96 0.20 2.96
CA PRO A 17 -2.05 -0.11 4.39
C PRO A 17 -3.43 -0.62 4.84
N ASN A 18 -4.49 -0.21 4.17
CA ASN A 18 -5.87 -0.55 4.50
C ASN A 18 -6.40 -1.84 3.85
N GLY A 19 -5.56 -2.58 3.12
CA GLY A 19 -5.96 -3.82 2.45
C GLY A 19 -6.45 -3.66 1.02
N ASN A 20 -6.59 -2.43 0.52
CA ASN A 20 -6.86 -2.19 -0.89
C ASN A 20 -5.61 -2.41 -1.74
N VAL A 21 -5.80 -2.58 -3.04
CA VAL A 21 -4.72 -2.70 -4.02
C VAL A 21 -4.78 -1.53 -4.97
N LEU A 22 -3.69 -0.77 -5.10
CA LEU A 22 -3.53 0.20 -6.17
C LEU A 22 -2.99 -0.50 -7.40
N ILE A 23 -3.65 -0.31 -8.54
CA ILE A 23 -3.21 -0.77 -9.86
C ILE A 23 -2.86 0.47 -10.68
N ILE A 24 -1.58 0.62 -11.04
CA ILE A 24 -1.02 1.83 -11.65
C ILE A 24 0.00 1.46 -12.73
N ASN A 25 0.43 2.44 -13.54
CA ASN A 25 1.42 2.30 -14.61
C ASN A 25 1.00 1.34 -15.75
N GLY A 26 1.78 1.29 -16.82
CA GLY A 26 1.60 0.35 -17.91
C GLY A 26 0.78 0.88 -19.08
N ALA A 27 0.45 -0.05 -19.98
CA ALA A 27 -0.12 0.23 -21.30
C ALA A 27 -1.31 -0.71 -21.57
N SER A 28 -2.25 -0.36 -22.43
CA SER A 28 -3.42 -1.22 -22.70
C SER A 28 -3.12 -2.30 -23.73
N GLU A 29 -2.05 -2.15 -24.50
CA GLU A 29 -1.68 -3.04 -25.60
C GLU A 29 -0.17 -3.31 -25.65
N GLY A 30 0.20 -4.44 -26.27
CA GLY A 30 1.58 -4.86 -26.46
C GLY A 30 2.15 -5.65 -25.28
N THR A 31 3.46 -5.58 -25.09
CA THR A 31 4.18 -6.36 -24.08
C THR A 31 5.30 -5.54 -23.43
N ALA A 32 5.86 -6.11 -22.35
CA ALA A 32 7.19 -5.74 -21.88
C ALA A 32 8.25 -5.92 -22.98
N GLY A 33 9.31 -5.11 -22.92
CA GLY A 33 10.42 -5.14 -23.88
C GLY A 33 10.44 -3.90 -24.77
N TRP A 34 10.93 -2.79 -24.22
CA TRP A 34 11.14 -1.53 -24.94
C TRP A 34 9.92 -1.07 -25.78
N ASP A 35 10.14 -0.74 -27.05
CA ASP A 35 9.20 -0.13 -28.00
C ASP A 35 7.98 -0.99 -28.37
N LEU A 36 7.62 -1.99 -27.56
CA LEU A 36 6.52 -2.93 -27.80
C LEU A 36 5.20 -2.54 -27.11
N GLY A 37 5.23 -1.71 -26.06
CA GLY A 37 4.01 -1.24 -25.39
C GLY A 37 3.30 -0.12 -26.17
N ARG A 38 1.96 -0.13 -26.22
CA ARG A 38 1.15 0.91 -26.86
C ARG A 38 -0.04 1.32 -25.98
N ASN A 39 -0.54 2.53 -26.22
CA ASN A 39 -1.70 3.10 -25.53
C ASN A 39 -1.49 3.18 -24.00
N PRO A 40 -0.68 4.16 -23.51
CA PRO A 40 -0.42 4.33 -22.08
C PRO A 40 -1.71 4.44 -21.25
N VAL A 41 -1.76 3.77 -20.10
CA VAL A 41 -2.93 3.80 -19.22
C VAL A 41 -2.69 4.76 -18.05
N LEU A 42 -3.20 5.98 -18.20
CA LEU A 42 -2.97 7.10 -17.28
C LEU A 42 -3.79 7.05 -15.99
N THR A 43 -4.92 6.36 -16.02
CA THR A 43 -5.89 6.29 -14.91
C THR A 43 -5.52 5.13 -14.00
N PRO A 44 -5.10 5.37 -12.74
CA PRO A 44 -4.94 4.31 -11.76
C PRO A 44 -6.30 3.77 -11.34
N VAL A 45 -6.31 2.55 -10.80
CA VAL A 45 -7.53 1.92 -10.28
C VAL A 45 -7.25 1.41 -8.87
N ILE A 46 -8.13 1.72 -7.92
CA ILE A 46 -8.13 1.09 -6.61
C ILE A 46 -9.03 -0.14 -6.68
N TYR A 47 -8.49 -1.30 -6.33
CA TYR A 47 -9.24 -2.53 -6.11
C TYR A 47 -9.50 -2.73 -4.61
N ARG A 48 -10.78 -2.85 -4.25
CA ARG A 48 -11.30 -3.02 -2.89
C ARG A 48 -11.80 -4.46 -2.73
N PRO A 49 -10.95 -5.40 -2.27
CA PRO A 49 -11.28 -6.84 -2.29
C PRO A 49 -12.52 -7.20 -1.47
N ASN A 50 -12.81 -6.43 -0.42
CA ASN A 50 -13.92 -6.68 0.50
C ASN A 50 -15.25 -6.06 0.05
N ASN A 51 -15.26 -5.26 -1.02
CA ASN A 51 -16.51 -4.72 -1.56
C ASN A 51 -17.30 -5.83 -2.28
N PRO A 52 -18.63 -5.66 -2.44
CA PRO A 52 -19.43 -6.51 -3.31
C PRO A 52 -18.86 -6.56 -4.72
N ILE A 53 -19.02 -7.72 -5.37
CA ILE A 53 -18.66 -7.91 -6.79
C ILE A 53 -19.33 -6.82 -7.63
N GLY A 54 -18.58 -6.22 -8.56
CA GLY A 54 -19.01 -5.09 -9.39
C GLY A 54 -18.76 -3.71 -8.77
N LEU A 55 -18.43 -3.63 -7.48
CA LEU A 55 -18.09 -2.38 -6.77
C LEU A 55 -16.64 -2.38 -6.25
N ARG A 56 -15.81 -3.30 -6.75
CA ARG A 56 -14.43 -3.46 -6.27
C ARG A 56 -13.44 -2.56 -6.98
N PHE A 57 -13.67 -2.20 -8.23
CA PHE A 57 -12.77 -1.32 -8.98
C PHE A 57 -13.26 0.11 -8.96
N GLU A 58 -12.37 1.02 -8.60
CA GLU A 58 -12.64 2.45 -8.55
C GLU A 58 -11.55 3.20 -9.31
N ALA A 59 -11.92 3.86 -10.41
CA ALA A 59 -11.01 4.71 -11.16
C ALA A 59 -10.56 5.90 -10.29
N GLN A 60 -9.31 6.29 -10.42
CA GLN A 60 -8.71 7.41 -9.70
C GLN A 60 -8.36 8.54 -10.66
N ASN A 61 -7.91 9.68 -10.15
CA ASN A 61 -7.44 10.78 -11.00
C ASN A 61 -6.26 10.34 -11.85
N SER A 62 -6.31 10.65 -13.15
CA SER A 62 -5.26 10.32 -14.10
C SER A 62 -4.00 11.18 -13.90
N SER A 63 -2.82 10.60 -14.15
CA SER A 63 -1.58 11.37 -14.29
C SER A 63 -1.40 11.82 -15.75
N SER A 64 -0.62 12.88 -15.97
CA SER A 64 -0.19 13.27 -17.31
C SER A 64 1.11 12.59 -17.74
N ILE A 65 1.77 11.84 -16.84
CA ILE A 65 3.06 11.18 -17.09
C ILE A 65 2.85 9.75 -17.57
N LEU A 66 3.47 9.40 -18.69
CA LEU A 66 3.34 8.09 -19.32
C LEU A 66 4.28 7.08 -18.64
N ARG A 67 3.80 6.38 -17.61
CA ARG A 67 4.60 5.36 -16.90
C ARG A 67 4.57 4.02 -17.64
N MET A 68 5.44 3.85 -18.63
CA MET A 68 5.52 2.68 -19.53
C MET A 68 6.55 1.63 -19.04
N TYR A 69 7.08 0.78 -19.92
CA TYR A 69 8.11 -0.22 -19.56
C TYR A 69 9.29 0.40 -18.81
N HIS A 70 9.76 -0.27 -17.74
CA HIS A 70 10.70 0.27 -16.73
C HIS A 70 10.14 1.39 -15.84
N SER A 71 8.82 1.58 -15.74
CA SER A 71 8.24 2.25 -14.57
C SER A 71 8.26 1.36 -13.34
N THR A 72 8.10 1.97 -12.17
CA THR A 72 7.94 1.25 -10.90
C THR A 72 7.05 2.04 -9.94
N ALA A 73 6.43 1.34 -8.99
CA ALA A 73 5.67 1.94 -7.90
C ALA A 73 5.91 1.22 -6.56
N VAL A 74 6.09 1.99 -5.47
CA VAL A 74 6.32 1.45 -4.13
C VAL A 74 5.60 2.24 -3.04
N LEU A 75 5.03 1.53 -2.05
CA LEU A 75 4.38 2.15 -0.89
C LEU A 75 5.39 2.87 0.01
N LEU A 76 5.08 4.10 0.39
CA LEU A 76 5.82 4.89 1.37
C LEU A 76 5.21 4.76 2.76
N ARG A 77 6.04 5.04 3.77
CA ARG A 77 5.65 5.02 5.19
C ARG A 77 4.53 6.00 5.52
N ASP A 78 4.39 7.09 4.79
CA ASP A 78 3.30 8.05 4.99
C ASP A 78 1.99 7.66 4.28
N GLY A 79 1.94 6.47 3.67
CA GLY A 79 0.76 5.95 2.98
C GLY A 79 0.63 6.41 1.53
N ARG A 80 1.51 7.28 1.02
CA ARG A 80 1.59 7.58 -0.42
C ARG A 80 2.24 6.43 -1.18
N VAL A 81 2.06 6.41 -2.49
CA VAL A 81 2.79 5.49 -3.38
C VAL A 81 3.72 6.31 -4.25
N LEU A 82 5.02 6.06 -4.14
CA LEU A 82 6.03 6.67 -4.99
C LEU A 82 6.02 5.98 -6.36
N VAL A 83 5.99 6.77 -7.42
CA VAL A 83 5.95 6.32 -8.81
C VAL A 83 7.11 6.96 -9.57
N SER A 84 7.86 6.16 -10.33
CA SER A 84 9.06 6.61 -11.04
C SER A 84 9.25 5.89 -12.39
N GLY A 85 10.17 6.39 -13.23
CA GLY A 85 10.43 5.92 -14.58
C GLY A 85 9.51 6.58 -15.62
N SER A 86 9.43 6.16 -16.86
CA SER A 86 9.89 4.92 -17.46
C SER A 86 11.04 5.14 -18.43
N ASN A 87 11.73 4.05 -18.79
CA ASN A 87 12.60 4.04 -19.95
C ASN A 87 12.20 2.90 -20.91
N PRO A 88 11.23 3.14 -21.80
CA PRO A 88 10.79 2.14 -22.76
C PRO A 88 11.72 2.02 -23.98
N ASN A 89 12.96 2.54 -23.92
CA ASN A 89 13.90 2.56 -25.03
C ASN A 89 15.16 1.74 -24.70
N ALA A 90 15.88 1.27 -25.71
CA ALA A 90 17.15 0.54 -25.53
C ALA A 90 18.25 1.38 -24.84
N TYR A 91 18.22 2.69 -25.05
CA TYR A 91 19.11 3.68 -24.44
C TYR A 91 18.29 4.79 -23.79
N TYR A 92 18.93 5.71 -23.07
CA TYR A 92 18.25 6.92 -22.63
C TYR A 92 18.01 7.85 -23.80
N ASN A 93 16.77 7.88 -24.29
CA ASN A 93 16.36 8.75 -25.37
C ASN A 93 15.22 9.65 -24.92
N PHE A 94 15.48 10.95 -24.94
CA PHE A 94 14.55 11.97 -24.46
C PHE A 94 13.75 12.63 -25.59
N THR A 95 14.10 12.39 -26.86
CA THR A 95 13.48 13.05 -28.02
C THR A 95 13.46 12.13 -29.25
N GLY A 96 12.54 12.37 -30.19
CA GLY A 96 12.51 11.59 -31.44
C GLY A 96 12.13 10.12 -31.28
N VAL A 97 11.50 9.76 -30.15
CA VAL A 97 10.92 8.44 -29.86
C VAL A 97 9.46 8.59 -29.44
N VAL A 98 8.69 7.51 -29.59
CA VAL A 98 7.25 7.51 -29.25
C VAL A 98 7.03 7.81 -27.77
N PHE A 99 7.85 7.21 -26.90
CA PHE A 99 7.79 7.39 -25.45
C PHE A 99 9.19 7.74 -24.93
N PRO A 100 9.48 9.02 -24.67
CA PRO A 100 10.76 9.45 -24.10
C PRO A 100 11.08 8.80 -22.75
N THR A 101 12.36 8.66 -22.45
CA THR A 101 12.84 8.38 -21.10
C THR A 101 12.35 9.46 -20.14
N ASP A 102 11.72 9.04 -19.04
CA ASP A 102 11.28 9.91 -17.96
C ASP A 102 12.03 9.51 -16.66
N LEU A 103 12.75 10.49 -16.09
CA LEU A 103 13.52 10.33 -14.84
C LEU A 103 12.85 11.02 -13.65
N THR A 104 11.64 11.54 -13.84
CA THR A 104 10.89 12.24 -12.80
C THR A 104 10.24 11.26 -11.84
N MET A 105 9.86 11.76 -10.68
CA MET A 105 9.14 11.01 -9.65
C MET A 105 7.87 11.76 -9.30
N GLU A 106 6.78 11.02 -9.12
CA GLU A 106 5.52 11.54 -8.57
C GLU A 106 5.08 10.68 -7.39
N ALA A 107 4.19 11.22 -6.56
CA ALA A 107 3.59 10.45 -5.48
C ALA A 107 2.08 10.41 -5.69
N PHE A 108 1.54 9.21 -5.90
CA PHE A 108 0.09 9.00 -5.82
C PHE A 108 -0.34 9.12 -4.35
N SER A 109 -1.32 10.00 -4.10
CA SER A 109 -1.88 10.25 -2.78
C SER A 109 -3.30 9.70 -2.71
N PRO A 110 -3.53 8.52 -2.10
CA PRO A 110 -4.86 7.93 -2.00
C PRO A 110 -5.81 8.80 -1.17
N ASP A 111 -7.12 8.66 -1.39
CA ASP A 111 -8.16 9.47 -0.73
C ASP A 111 -8.11 9.44 0.80
N TYR A 112 -7.59 8.36 1.38
CA TYR A 112 -7.42 8.27 2.83
C TYR A 112 -6.43 9.30 3.41
N LEU A 113 -5.62 9.97 2.56
CA LEU A 113 -4.72 11.06 2.96
C LEU A 113 -5.35 12.44 2.78
N HIS A 114 -6.62 12.53 2.38
CA HIS A 114 -7.27 13.82 2.16
C HIS A 114 -7.22 14.68 3.45
N PRO A 115 -6.83 15.98 3.40
CA PRO A 115 -6.62 16.81 4.60
C PRO A 115 -7.79 16.87 5.58
N ARG A 116 -9.03 16.76 5.08
CA ARG A 116 -10.25 16.70 5.92
C ARG A 116 -10.27 15.49 6.87
N LEU A 117 -9.51 14.44 6.58
CA LEU A 117 -9.41 13.20 7.37
C LEU A 117 -8.27 13.26 8.39
N ALA A 118 -7.41 14.29 8.37
CA ALA A 118 -6.22 14.37 9.22
C ALA A 118 -6.54 14.23 10.72
N ARG A 119 -7.67 14.75 11.18
CA ARG A 119 -8.09 14.67 12.59
C ARG A 119 -8.37 13.25 13.07
N VAL A 120 -8.88 12.39 12.20
CA VAL A 120 -9.21 11.00 12.55
C VAL A 120 -8.07 10.03 12.23
N CYS A 121 -7.00 10.50 11.60
CA CYS A 121 -5.81 9.71 11.29
C CYS A 121 -5.16 9.21 12.59
N PRO A 122 -5.04 7.88 12.79
CA PRO A 122 -4.37 7.34 13.96
C PRO A 122 -2.88 7.74 13.97
N THR A 123 -2.33 7.97 15.15
CA THR A 123 -0.89 8.17 15.34
C THR A 123 -0.36 7.13 16.31
N ILE A 124 0.57 6.29 15.86
CA ILE A 124 1.22 5.29 16.73
C ILE A 124 2.12 6.02 17.72
N VAL A 125 1.91 5.77 19.01
CA VAL A 125 2.71 6.32 20.12
C VAL A 125 3.74 5.29 20.60
N SER A 126 3.35 4.01 20.67
CA SER A 126 4.26 2.90 20.95
C SER A 126 3.76 1.64 20.23
N PRO A 127 4.63 0.70 19.84
CA PRO A 127 6.08 0.68 20.06
C PRO A 127 6.84 1.73 19.23
N ALA A 128 8.12 1.97 19.54
CA ALA A 128 8.97 2.86 18.76
C ALA A 128 9.31 2.22 17.40
N SER A 129 9.59 3.04 16.38
CA SER A 129 10.13 2.53 15.10
C SER A 129 11.42 1.74 15.34
N HIS A 130 11.63 0.67 14.56
CA HIS A 130 12.68 -0.34 14.66
C HIS A 130 12.58 -1.28 15.87
N SER A 131 11.43 -1.33 16.55
CA SER A 131 11.18 -2.33 17.60
C SER A 131 11.21 -3.74 17.04
N GLN A 132 11.77 -4.67 17.81
CA GLN A 132 11.86 -6.08 17.45
C GLN A 132 10.68 -6.84 18.07
N ILE A 133 10.06 -7.71 17.28
CA ILE A 133 8.91 -8.52 17.68
C ILE A 133 9.16 -9.98 17.34
N GLY A 134 8.81 -10.89 18.24
CA GLY A 134 8.89 -12.33 18.03
C GLY A 134 7.61 -12.89 17.40
N TYR A 135 7.69 -14.09 16.84
CA TYR A 135 6.54 -14.82 16.28
C TYR A 135 5.51 -15.23 17.34
N GLY A 136 4.22 -15.15 16.97
CA GLY A 136 3.10 -15.61 17.81
C GLY A 136 2.97 -14.86 19.14
N GLN A 137 3.71 -13.77 19.35
CA GLN A 137 3.70 -13.00 20.57
C GLN A 137 2.59 -11.93 20.53
N PRO A 138 1.97 -11.61 21.69
CA PRO A 138 1.13 -10.44 21.82
C PRO A 138 1.91 -9.16 21.51
N LEU A 139 1.32 -8.30 20.68
CA LEU A 139 1.80 -6.96 20.36
C LEU A 139 0.78 -5.94 20.85
N THR A 140 1.22 -5.10 21.78
CA THR A 140 0.42 -3.99 22.31
C THR A 140 0.87 -2.69 21.65
N ILE A 141 -0.08 -2.00 21.01
CA ILE A 141 0.16 -0.73 20.32
C ILE A 141 -0.67 0.35 21.02
N ASN A 142 0.00 1.39 21.52
CA ASN A 142 -0.69 2.58 21.99
C ASN A 142 -0.75 3.58 20.84
N PHE A 143 -1.91 4.16 20.61
CA PHE A 143 -2.11 5.13 19.54
C PHE A 143 -3.04 6.26 19.98
N ARG A 144 -2.97 7.37 19.24
CA ARG A 144 -3.86 8.52 19.38
C ARG A 144 -4.77 8.64 18.17
N SER A 145 -6.02 9.03 18.39
CA SER A 145 -6.97 9.40 17.33
C SER A 145 -7.99 10.36 17.94
N GLU A 146 -8.29 11.48 17.27
CA GLU A 146 -9.23 12.45 17.83
C GLU A 146 -10.66 11.93 17.80
N GLY A 147 -11.40 12.23 18.88
CA GLY A 147 -12.80 11.86 19.02
C GLY A 147 -12.99 10.41 19.45
N ARG A 148 -14.27 10.03 19.57
CA ARG A 148 -14.66 8.68 19.96
C ARG A 148 -14.56 7.75 18.74
N ILE A 149 -13.67 6.77 18.80
CA ILE A 149 -13.50 5.80 17.72
C ILE A 149 -14.51 4.64 17.83
N ASN A 150 -14.98 4.15 16.69
CA ASN A 150 -15.63 2.84 16.63
C ASN A 150 -14.55 1.75 16.59
N ARG A 151 -14.43 1.01 17.68
CA ARG A 151 -13.41 -0.04 17.89
C ARG A 151 -13.47 -1.15 16.84
N ASN A 152 -14.66 -1.44 16.31
CA ASN A 152 -14.88 -2.48 15.29
C ASN A 152 -14.33 -2.08 13.91
N LEU A 153 -13.88 -0.84 13.75
CA LEU A 153 -13.34 -0.30 12.49
C LEU A 153 -11.82 -0.08 12.57
N ILE A 154 -11.17 -0.62 13.60
CA ILE A 154 -9.72 -0.64 13.75
C ILE A 154 -9.17 -1.93 13.14
N ILE A 155 -8.19 -1.78 12.27
CA ILE A 155 -7.35 -2.88 11.79
C ILE A 155 -5.89 -2.52 12.02
N VAL A 156 -5.07 -3.53 12.29
CA VAL A 156 -3.62 -3.39 12.41
C VAL A 156 -3.00 -4.18 11.26
N THR A 157 -2.16 -3.52 10.48
CA THR A 157 -1.54 -4.15 9.31
C THR A 157 -0.03 -4.05 9.32
N MET A 158 0.63 -5.08 8.80
CA MET A 158 2.07 -5.11 8.56
C MET A 158 2.35 -5.33 7.07
N VAL A 159 3.03 -4.38 6.43
CA VAL A 159 3.46 -4.50 5.03
C VAL A 159 4.92 -4.94 5.00
N LEU A 160 5.24 -6.01 4.29
CA LEU A 160 6.63 -6.28 3.88
C LEU A 160 6.89 -5.49 2.59
N PRO A 161 7.78 -4.50 2.62
CA PRO A 161 8.10 -3.73 1.43
C PRO A 161 8.77 -4.62 0.37
N PRO A 162 8.38 -4.50 -0.91
CA PRO A 162 9.03 -5.25 -1.97
C PRO A 162 10.29 -4.55 -2.48
N PHE A 163 11.14 -5.33 -3.14
CA PHE A 163 11.95 -4.82 -4.24
C PHE A 163 11.08 -4.89 -5.50
N THR A 164 10.95 -3.80 -6.25
CA THR A 164 10.07 -3.72 -7.42
C THR A 164 10.84 -3.32 -8.67
N MET A 165 10.66 -4.11 -9.74
CA MET A 165 11.20 -3.81 -11.07
C MET A 165 10.45 -4.64 -12.13
N HIS A 166 10.33 -4.14 -13.36
CA HIS A 166 9.67 -4.84 -14.48
C HIS A 166 8.26 -5.34 -14.11
N SER A 167 7.48 -4.52 -13.40
CA SER A 167 6.13 -4.85 -12.93
C SER A 167 6.08 -6.04 -11.97
N PHE A 168 7.22 -6.41 -11.37
CA PHE A 168 7.35 -7.51 -10.43
C PHE A 168 7.75 -6.97 -9.06
N SER A 169 6.86 -7.12 -8.07
CA SER A 169 7.10 -6.73 -6.68
C SER A 169 7.50 -7.95 -5.85
N MET A 170 8.80 -8.26 -5.81
CA MET A 170 9.34 -9.39 -5.06
C MET A 170 8.96 -9.27 -3.57
N ASN A 171 8.39 -10.32 -3.00
CA ASN A 171 8.06 -10.46 -1.57
C ASN A 171 6.97 -9.52 -1.00
N GLN A 172 6.29 -8.71 -1.81
CA GLN A 172 5.20 -7.85 -1.32
C GLN A 172 4.13 -8.68 -0.61
N ARG A 173 3.83 -8.34 0.64
CA ARG A 173 2.73 -8.93 1.42
C ARG A 173 2.16 -7.92 2.39
N LEU A 174 0.87 -8.03 2.64
CA LEU A 174 0.16 -7.32 3.69
C LEU A 174 -0.41 -8.35 4.65
N LEU A 175 -0.04 -8.25 5.92
CA LEU A 175 -0.58 -9.06 6.99
C LEU A 175 -1.59 -8.23 7.77
N VAL A 176 -2.79 -8.77 7.97
CA VAL A 176 -3.76 -8.21 8.90
C VAL A 176 -3.60 -8.95 10.22
N LEU A 177 -3.26 -8.23 11.28
CA LEU A 177 -3.07 -8.83 12.60
C LEU A 177 -4.41 -8.93 13.33
N THR A 178 -4.65 -10.09 13.93
CA THR A 178 -5.84 -10.42 14.71
C THR A 178 -5.46 -10.64 16.17
N HIS A 179 -6.45 -10.77 17.04
CA HIS A 179 -6.24 -11.31 18.38
C HIS A 179 -5.84 -12.81 18.30
N GLU A 180 -5.32 -13.37 19.40
CA GLU A 180 -4.80 -14.75 19.49
C GLU A 180 -5.80 -15.81 19.02
N ASN A 181 -7.07 -15.64 19.35
CA ASN A 181 -8.16 -16.56 18.96
C ASN A 181 -8.67 -16.31 17.52
N GLY A 182 -7.95 -15.53 16.70
CA GLY A 182 -8.35 -15.16 15.34
C GLY A 182 -9.46 -14.10 15.26
N THR A 183 -9.87 -13.53 16.39
CA THR A 183 -10.90 -12.49 16.46
C THR A 183 -10.35 -11.11 16.13
N GLN A 184 -11.24 -10.12 15.98
CA GLN A 184 -10.85 -8.72 15.78
C GLN A 184 -9.89 -8.21 16.88
N PRO A 185 -9.06 -7.19 16.58
CA PRO A 185 -8.17 -6.58 17.56
C PRO A 185 -8.92 -6.12 18.82
N GLU A 186 -8.32 -6.36 20.00
CA GLU A 186 -8.88 -5.88 21.26
C GLU A 186 -8.50 -4.41 21.46
N VAL A 187 -9.48 -3.49 21.45
CA VAL A 187 -9.24 -2.05 21.58
C VAL A 187 -9.80 -1.51 22.90
N THR A 188 -8.92 -0.89 23.69
CA THR A 188 -9.23 -0.29 24.99
C THR A 188 -8.99 1.22 24.95
N SER A 189 -9.92 2.01 25.50
CA SER A 189 -9.71 3.45 25.65
C SER A 189 -8.92 3.73 26.92
N LEU A 190 -7.87 4.53 26.80
CA LEU A 190 -7.05 5.01 27.93
C LEU A 190 -7.45 6.43 28.35
N GLY A 191 -8.59 6.94 27.86
CA GLY A 191 -9.10 8.27 28.13
C GLY A 191 -8.60 9.35 27.16
N ARG A 192 -9.42 10.40 27.02
CA ARG A 192 -9.27 11.51 26.05
C ARG A 192 -9.26 10.97 24.61
N SER A 193 -8.09 10.97 23.98
CA SER A 193 -7.85 10.53 22.60
C SER A 193 -6.80 9.43 22.53
N ASN A 194 -6.50 8.77 23.65
CA ASN A 194 -5.51 7.71 23.73
C ASN A 194 -6.22 6.35 23.78
N TYR A 195 -5.67 5.41 23.00
CA TYR A 195 -6.20 4.07 22.87
C TYR A 195 -5.05 3.07 22.90
N GLN A 196 -5.37 1.86 23.30
CA GLN A 196 -4.50 0.70 23.21
C GLN A 196 -5.18 -0.33 22.33
N VAL A 197 -4.43 -0.96 21.43
CA VAL A 197 -4.87 -2.15 20.72
C VAL A 197 -3.92 -3.31 21.03
N ARG A 198 -4.49 -4.48 21.26
CA ARG A 198 -3.75 -5.73 21.42
C ARG A 198 -4.07 -6.67 20.25
N VAL A 199 -3.01 -7.11 19.58
CA VAL A 199 -3.03 -8.10 18.50
C VAL A 199 -1.97 -9.16 18.76
N THR A 200 -1.98 -10.23 17.99
CA THR A 200 -0.95 -11.26 18.00
C THR A 200 -0.18 -11.20 16.69
N THR A 201 1.14 -11.21 16.79
CA THR A 201 2.02 -11.31 15.63
C THR A 201 1.82 -12.64 14.93
N GLN A 202 2.04 -12.69 13.61
CA GLN A 202 1.87 -13.92 12.87
C GLN A 202 2.81 -15.01 13.41
N GLY A 203 2.33 -16.24 13.56
CA GLY A 203 3.11 -17.36 14.12
C GLY A 203 3.95 -18.11 13.10
N SER A 204 3.68 -17.91 11.80
CA SER A 204 4.31 -18.66 10.71
C SER A 204 5.35 -17.82 9.97
N PRO A 205 6.61 -18.28 9.87
CA PRO A 205 7.64 -17.64 9.04
C PRO A 205 7.35 -17.72 7.54
N ILE A 206 6.41 -18.59 7.12
CA ILE A 206 5.94 -18.66 5.72
C ILE A 206 5.05 -17.44 5.41
N LEU A 207 4.14 -17.14 6.33
CA LEU A 207 3.22 -16.00 6.21
C LEU A 207 3.94 -14.68 6.49
N ALA A 208 4.84 -14.66 7.48
CA ALA A 208 5.58 -13.48 7.88
C ALA A 208 7.10 -13.74 7.97
N PRO A 209 7.83 -13.86 6.85
CA PRO A 209 9.27 -14.06 6.84
C PRO A 209 10.02 -13.03 7.68
N LEU A 210 11.21 -13.41 8.13
CA LEU A 210 12.11 -12.49 8.83
C LEU A 210 12.40 -11.25 7.97
N GLY A 211 12.38 -10.08 8.59
CA GLY A 211 12.64 -8.82 7.88
C GLY A 211 12.03 -7.61 8.56
N TYR A 212 12.18 -6.48 7.88
CA TYR A 212 11.58 -5.21 8.28
C TYR A 212 10.21 -5.03 7.64
N TYR A 213 9.24 -4.70 8.46
CA TYR A 213 7.87 -4.44 8.06
C TYR A 213 7.50 -3.00 8.40
N LEU A 214 6.61 -2.43 7.60
CA LEU A 214 5.89 -1.21 7.97
C LEU A 214 4.62 -1.60 8.72
N LEU A 215 4.54 -1.23 10.00
CA LEU A 215 3.35 -1.40 10.83
C LEU A 215 2.45 -0.16 10.71
N PHE A 216 1.17 -0.37 10.45
CA PHE A 216 0.16 0.67 10.36
C PHE A 216 -1.00 0.40 11.33
N MET A 217 -1.49 1.48 11.94
CA MET A 217 -2.81 1.52 12.56
C MET A 217 -3.78 2.09 11.55
N VAL A 218 -4.89 1.42 11.29
CA VAL A 218 -5.88 1.90 10.33
C VAL A 218 -7.24 2.00 10.99
N TYR A 219 -7.86 3.18 10.90
CA TYR A 219 -9.21 3.44 11.40
C TYR A 219 -10.12 3.81 10.25
N ARG A 220 -11.18 3.03 10.00
CA ARG A 220 -12.13 3.29 8.89
C ARG A 220 -11.45 3.43 7.52
N GLY A 221 -10.40 2.66 7.29
CA GLY A 221 -9.60 2.70 6.05
C GLY A 221 -8.56 3.83 5.99
N ILE A 222 -8.42 4.64 7.05
CA ILE A 222 -7.45 5.74 7.16
C ILE A 222 -6.23 5.25 7.94
N PRO A 223 -5.06 5.09 7.30
CA PRO A 223 -3.87 4.61 7.96
C PRO A 223 -3.13 5.72 8.69
N SER A 224 -2.42 5.35 9.75
CA SER A 224 -1.40 6.16 10.38
C SER A 224 -0.21 6.39 9.45
N GLN A 225 0.71 7.27 9.85
CA GLN A 225 2.09 7.08 9.39
C GLN A 225 2.58 5.72 9.91
N GLY A 226 3.19 4.93 9.05
CA GLY A 226 3.75 3.64 9.41
C GLY A 226 4.98 3.80 10.29
N ILE A 227 5.33 2.75 11.05
CA ILE A 227 6.61 2.64 11.73
C ILE A 227 7.33 1.37 11.26
N TRP A 228 8.65 1.37 11.29
CA TRP A 228 9.40 0.14 11.02
C TRP A 228 9.31 -0.77 12.23
N ILE A 229 9.14 -2.07 12.01
CA ILE A 229 9.32 -3.12 13.02
C ILE A 229 10.08 -4.27 12.38
N GLN A 230 10.79 -5.06 13.18
CA GLN A 230 11.55 -6.20 12.70
C GLN A 230 10.98 -7.48 13.31
N ILE A 231 10.58 -8.43 12.47
CA ILE A 231 10.29 -9.79 12.93
C ILE A 231 11.61 -10.53 13.12
N LYS A 232 11.79 -11.12 14.31
CA LYS A 232 12.93 -11.96 14.69
C LYS A 232 12.49 -13.31 15.22
#